data_AF-X1QKS1-F1
#
_entry.id   AF-X1QKS1-F1
#
_cell.length_a   1.000
_cell.length_b   1.000
_cell.length_c   1.000
_cell.angle_alpha   90.00
_cell.angle_beta   90.00
_cell.angle_gamma   90.00
#
_symmetry.space_group_name_H-M   'P 1'
#
loop_
_entity.id
_entity.type
_entity.pdbx_description
1 polymer ?
#
loop_
_entity_poly.entity_id
_entity_poly.type
_entity_poly.pdbx_seq_one_letter_code
_entity_poly.pdbx_strand_id
1 'polypeptide(L)'
;KSRIIFYFVSAQRVDFRELVKDLAKIFKTKIELRQIGVRDGTKMIGGIGICGREVCCASFIQKFTPIHINMAKVQKIALNQSKVSGLCGRLMCCLSYESEFYRDCLKKYPKLGENIETEKGTGKVIEINVLKKYITIELEGDSDIKKRIKISEEELEELRIKNKNKSTLITEKKVKNNG
;
A
#
# COMPACT_ATOMS: atom_id res chain seq x y z
N LYS A 1 -28.24 -30.56 -21.56
CA LYS A 1 -29.12 -29.37 -21.79
C LYS A 1 -28.28 -28.12 -21.65
N SER A 2 -28.28 -27.22 -22.64
CA SER A 2 -27.64 -25.91 -22.56
C SER A 2 -28.35 -25.02 -21.54
N ARG A 3 -27.60 -24.13 -20.87
CA ARG A 3 -28.11 -23.07 -20.00
C ARG A 3 -27.41 -21.77 -20.33
N ILE A 4 -28.11 -20.65 -20.23
CA ILE A 4 -27.53 -19.31 -20.37
C ILE A 4 -27.50 -18.67 -18.98
N ILE A 5 -26.34 -18.17 -18.59
CA ILE A 5 -26.12 -17.52 -17.30
C ILE A 5 -25.91 -16.03 -17.54
N PHE A 6 -26.75 -15.19 -16.93
CA PHE A 6 -26.53 -13.74 -16.89
C PHE A 6 -26.01 -13.35 -15.52
N TYR A 7 -24.88 -12.65 -15.52
CA TYR A 7 -24.30 -12.07 -14.32
C TYR A 7 -24.77 -10.63 -14.17
N PHE A 8 -25.15 -10.24 -12.97
CA PHE A 8 -25.57 -8.86 -12.68
C PHE A 8 -25.06 -8.39 -11.32
N VAL A 9 -24.95 -7.06 -11.18
CA VAL A 9 -24.58 -6.40 -9.94
C VAL A 9 -25.78 -5.58 -9.48
N SER A 10 -26.15 -5.69 -8.20
CA SER A 10 -27.18 -4.87 -7.58
C SER A 10 -26.87 -4.63 -6.11
N ALA A 11 -27.18 -3.44 -5.60
CA ALA A 11 -27.10 -3.13 -4.18
C ALA A 11 -28.30 -3.70 -3.38
N GLN A 12 -29.45 -3.86 -4.05
CA GLN A 12 -30.70 -4.30 -3.44
C GLN A 12 -31.25 -5.55 -4.12
N ARG A 13 -32.20 -6.22 -3.47
CA ARG A 13 -32.93 -7.33 -4.08
C ARG A 13 -33.78 -6.81 -5.23
N VAL A 14 -33.65 -7.43 -6.41
CA VAL A 14 -34.42 -7.07 -7.61
C VAL A 14 -35.28 -8.28 -8.00
N ASP A 15 -36.54 -8.02 -8.34
CA ASP A 15 -37.44 -9.05 -8.86
C ASP A 15 -37.31 -9.15 -10.38
N PHE A 16 -36.81 -10.29 -10.87
CA PHE A 16 -36.60 -10.55 -12.29
C PHE A 16 -37.60 -11.52 -12.90
N ARG A 17 -38.71 -11.84 -12.21
CA ARG A 17 -39.65 -12.88 -12.68
C ARG A 17 -40.16 -12.64 -14.11
N GLU A 18 -40.55 -11.42 -14.45
CA GLU A 18 -41.01 -11.09 -15.81
C GLU A 18 -39.86 -11.11 -16.83
N LEU A 19 -38.70 -10.52 -16.50
CA LEU A 19 -37.52 -10.53 -17.37
C LEU A 19 -37.07 -11.96 -17.69
N VAL A 20 -37.07 -12.88 -16.72
CA VAL A 20 -36.71 -14.29 -16.94
C VAL A 20 -37.68 -14.96 -17.91
N LYS A 21 -38.99 -14.67 -17.82
CA LYS A 21 -39.99 -15.21 -18.76
C LYS A 21 -39.70 -14.72 -20.17
N ASP A 22 -39.39 -13.44 -20.35
CA ASP A 22 -39.13 -12.86 -21.66
C ASP A 22 -37.84 -13.41 -22.28
N LEU A 23 -36.76 -13.49 -21.51
CA LEU A 23 -35.51 -14.09 -21.96
C LEU A 23 -35.68 -15.58 -22.31
N ALA A 24 -36.44 -16.34 -21.52
CA ALA A 24 -36.71 -17.75 -21.79
C ALA A 24 -37.51 -17.95 -23.09
N LYS A 25 -38.46 -17.07 -23.40
CA LYS A 25 -39.21 -17.08 -24.67
C LYS A 25 -38.29 -16.83 -25.87
N ILE A 26 -37.37 -15.87 -25.75
CA ILE A 26 -36.45 -15.48 -26.83
C ILE A 26 -35.41 -16.58 -27.10
N PHE A 27 -34.69 -16.99 -26.06
CA PHE A 27 -33.54 -17.91 -26.20
C PHE A 27 -33.93 -19.39 -26.19
N LYS A 28 -35.20 -19.72 -25.89
CA LYS A 28 -35.74 -21.10 -25.81
C LYS A 28 -34.86 -22.05 -24.99
N THR A 29 -34.19 -21.51 -23.97
CA THR A 29 -33.16 -22.17 -23.17
C THR A 29 -33.35 -21.83 -21.71
N LYS A 30 -32.89 -22.68 -20.78
CA LYS A 30 -32.94 -22.37 -19.35
C LYS A 30 -32.08 -21.15 -19.04
N ILE A 31 -32.71 -20.11 -18.50
CA ILE A 31 -32.07 -18.87 -18.08
C ILE A 31 -31.75 -18.96 -16.58
N GLU A 32 -30.53 -18.58 -16.21
CA GLU A 32 -30.08 -18.48 -14.83
C GLU A 32 -29.52 -17.07 -14.60
N LEU A 33 -30.08 -16.33 -13.65
CA LEU A 33 -29.56 -15.02 -13.25
C LEU A 33 -28.70 -15.19 -12.00
N ARG A 34 -27.46 -14.70 -12.03
CA ARG A 34 -26.52 -14.75 -10.91
C ARG A 34 -26.11 -13.36 -10.48
N GLN A 35 -26.43 -13.01 -9.24
CA GLN A 35 -25.91 -11.80 -8.63
C GLN A 35 -24.44 -12.00 -8.27
N ILE A 36 -23.61 -11.03 -8.60
CA ILE A 36 -22.19 -10.99 -8.23
C ILE A 36 -21.87 -9.68 -7.52
N GLY A 37 -20.79 -9.68 -6.75
CA GLY A 37 -20.31 -8.48 -6.08
C GLY A 37 -19.81 -7.43 -7.08
N VAL A 38 -19.85 -6.15 -6.68
CA VAL A 38 -19.32 -5.03 -7.50
C VAL A 38 -17.88 -5.28 -7.97
N ARG A 39 -17.04 -5.87 -7.11
CA ARG A 39 -15.65 -6.19 -7.44
C ARG A 39 -15.54 -7.31 -8.46
N ASP A 40 -16.35 -8.37 -8.32
CA ASP A 40 -16.37 -9.48 -9.27
C ASP A 40 -16.91 -9.01 -10.63
N GLY A 41 -17.89 -8.10 -10.64
CA GLY A 41 -18.34 -7.42 -11.85
C GLY A 41 -17.21 -6.66 -12.54
N THR A 42 -16.48 -5.81 -11.82
CA THR A 42 -15.29 -5.12 -12.36
C THR A 42 -14.20 -6.09 -12.79
N LYS A 43 -14.02 -7.22 -12.11
CA LYS A 43 -13.05 -8.25 -12.51
C LYS A 43 -13.44 -8.91 -13.84
N MET A 44 -14.72 -9.20 -14.04
CA MET A 44 -15.21 -9.82 -15.28
C MET A 44 -15.17 -8.86 -16.47
N ILE A 45 -15.47 -7.58 -16.24
CA ILE A 45 -15.44 -6.54 -17.28
C ILE A 45 -14.01 -6.07 -17.57
N GLY A 46 -13.14 -6.05 -16.57
CA GLY A 46 -11.83 -5.41 -16.64
C GLY A 46 -11.92 -3.88 -16.49
N GLY A 47 -10.83 -3.21 -16.84
CA GLY A 47 -10.75 -1.75 -16.82
C GLY A 47 -9.37 -1.23 -16.44
N ILE A 48 -9.17 0.09 -16.52
CA ILE A 48 -7.89 0.75 -16.22
C ILE A 48 -7.99 1.49 -14.89
N GLY A 49 -7.14 1.12 -13.94
CA GLY A 49 -7.05 1.79 -12.64
C GLY A 49 -6.40 3.17 -12.75
N ILE A 50 -6.49 3.95 -11.66
CA ILE A 50 -5.90 5.30 -11.58
C ILE A 50 -4.38 5.34 -11.77
N CYS A 51 -3.71 4.19 -11.67
CA CYS A 51 -2.28 4.02 -11.97
C CYS A 51 -1.97 3.82 -13.46
N GLY A 52 -2.99 3.83 -14.34
CA GLY A 52 -2.83 3.61 -15.78
C GLY A 52 -2.65 2.15 -16.20
N ARG A 53 -2.78 1.19 -15.27
CA ARG A 53 -2.69 -0.25 -15.54
C ARG A 53 -4.05 -0.91 -15.46
N GLU A 54 -4.16 -2.12 -16.00
CA GLU A 54 -5.33 -2.97 -15.82
C GLU A 54 -5.66 -3.15 -14.31
N VAL A 55 -6.95 -3.17 -13.96
CA VAL A 55 -7.40 -3.39 -12.59
C VAL A 55 -6.84 -4.69 -12.02
N CYS A 56 -6.22 -4.60 -10.83
CA CYS A 56 -5.47 -5.71 -10.25
C CYS A 56 -6.32 -6.98 -10.05
N CYS A 57 -7.63 -6.84 -9.84
CA CYS A 57 -8.56 -7.96 -9.67
C CYS A 57 -8.84 -8.74 -10.97
N ALA A 58 -8.70 -8.10 -12.14
CA ALA A 58 -8.78 -8.76 -13.44
C ALA A 58 -7.42 -9.30 -13.89
N SER A 59 -6.33 -8.65 -13.47
CA SER A 59 -4.96 -9.01 -13.81
C SER A 59 -4.42 -10.15 -12.93
N PHE A 60 -3.67 -9.83 -11.86
CA PHE A 60 -2.90 -10.83 -11.11
C PHE A 60 -3.48 -11.21 -9.73
N ILE A 61 -4.40 -10.41 -9.17
CA ILE A 61 -4.97 -10.66 -7.83
C ILE A 61 -6.25 -11.49 -7.96
N GLN A 62 -6.13 -12.79 -7.71
CA GLN A 62 -7.24 -13.73 -7.79
C GLN A 62 -7.90 -14.02 -6.43
N LYS A 63 -7.12 -13.98 -5.34
CA LYS A 63 -7.59 -14.20 -3.97
C LYS A 63 -7.67 -12.86 -3.24
N PHE A 64 -8.85 -12.54 -2.71
CA PHE A 64 -9.09 -11.29 -2.01
C PHE A 64 -8.98 -11.47 -0.51
N THR A 65 -8.05 -10.73 0.09
CA THR A 65 -8.01 -10.49 1.53
C THR A 65 -8.85 -9.26 1.87
N PRO A 66 -9.40 -9.17 3.09
CA PRO A 66 -9.99 -7.94 3.60
C PRO A 66 -8.99 -6.78 3.52
N ILE A 67 -9.42 -5.65 2.97
CA ILE A 67 -8.58 -4.47 2.80
C ILE A 67 -8.98 -3.45 3.84
N HIS A 68 -8.00 -2.98 4.63
CA HIS A 68 -8.23 -2.02 5.71
C HIS A 68 -7.65 -0.65 5.35
N ILE A 69 -8.30 0.42 5.79
CA ILE A 69 -7.84 1.80 5.54
C ILE A 69 -6.43 2.08 6.09
N ASN A 70 -6.02 1.35 7.14
CA ASN A 70 -4.67 1.44 7.70
C ASN A 70 -3.58 1.01 6.70
N MET A 71 -3.89 0.15 5.72
CA MET A 71 -2.94 -0.21 4.65
C MET A 71 -2.57 1.01 3.79
N ALA A 72 -3.55 1.86 3.45
CA ALA A 72 -3.30 3.12 2.74
C ALA A 72 -2.47 4.11 3.59
N LYS A 73 -2.70 4.15 4.91
CA LYS A 73 -1.90 5.00 5.83
C LYS A 73 -0.44 4.59 5.86
N VAL A 74 -0.15 3.29 5.92
CA VAL A 74 1.23 2.76 5.90
C VAL A 74 1.94 3.14 4.60
N GLN A 75 1.21 3.16 3.49
CA GLN A 75 1.73 3.56 2.18
C GLN A 75 1.77 5.08 1.96
N LYS A 76 1.37 5.89 2.96
CA LYS A 76 1.28 7.35 2.88
C LYS A 76 0.40 7.85 1.72
N ILE A 77 -0.62 7.08 1.35
CA ILE A 77 -1.61 7.48 0.34
C ILE A 77 -2.64 8.40 1.02
N ALA A 78 -3.00 9.49 0.34
CA ALA A 78 -4.04 10.40 0.82
C ALA A 78 -5.38 9.66 1.00
N LEU A 79 -6.01 9.81 2.17
CA LEU A 79 -7.21 9.04 2.56
C LEU A 79 -8.53 9.53 1.93
N ASN A 80 -8.46 10.35 0.88
CA ASN A 80 -9.69 10.74 0.18
C ASN A 80 -10.18 9.60 -0.73
N GLN A 81 -11.50 9.53 -0.92
CA GLN A 81 -12.15 8.41 -1.59
C GLN A 81 -11.59 8.14 -2.99
N SER A 82 -11.23 9.18 -3.75
CA SER A 82 -10.72 9.06 -5.12
C SER A 82 -9.33 8.42 -5.21
N LYS A 83 -8.52 8.54 -4.15
CA LYS A 83 -7.14 8.04 -4.12
C LYS A 83 -7.02 6.63 -3.54
N VAL A 84 -8.01 6.16 -2.77
CA VAL A 84 -7.97 4.83 -2.13
C VAL A 84 -8.97 3.83 -2.71
N SER A 85 -9.98 4.30 -3.46
CA SER A 85 -11.00 3.44 -4.07
C SER A 85 -10.60 2.99 -5.47
N GLY A 86 -10.84 1.72 -5.78
CA GLY A 86 -10.76 1.20 -7.14
C GLY A 86 -12.03 1.50 -7.94
N LEU A 87 -12.03 1.12 -9.22
CA LEU A 87 -13.17 1.33 -10.14
C LEU A 87 -14.48 0.72 -9.63
N CYS A 88 -14.41 -0.37 -8.86
CA CYS A 88 -15.57 -1.02 -8.24
C CYS A 88 -16.15 -0.26 -7.03
N GLY A 89 -15.61 0.91 -6.67
CA GLY A 89 -16.03 1.70 -5.51
C GLY A 89 -15.59 1.17 -4.15
N ARG A 90 -14.88 0.03 -4.09
CA ARG A 90 -14.25 -0.52 -2.88
C ARG A 90 -12.78 -0.09 -2.82
N LEU A 91 -12.13 -0.25 -1.66
CA LEU A 91 -10.68 -0.06 -1.54
C LEU A 91 -9.88 -0.87 -2.57
N MET A 92 -8.82 -0.25 -3.10
CA MET A 92 -7.98 -0.83 -4.16
C MET A 92 -7.28 -2.11 -3.69
N CYS A 93 -7.25 -3.13 -4.55
CA CYS A 93 -6.63 -4.43 -4.24
C CYS A 93 -5.11 -4.33 -4.02
N CYS A 94 -4.43 -3.41 -4.72
CA CYS A 94 -2.99 -3.17 -4.54
C CYS A 94 -2.62 -2.73 -3.13
N LEU A 95 -3.53 -2.06 -2.39
CA LEU A 95 -3.27 -1.65 -1.00
C LEU A 95 -2.95 -2.86 -0.12
N SER A 96 -3.67 -3.98 -0.27
CA SER A 96 -3.34 -5.18 0.47
C SER A 96 -2.11 -5.89 -0.07
N TYR A 97 -1.94 -5.93 -1.39
CA TYR A 97 -0.82 -6.60 -2.04
C TYR A 97 0.54 -6.00 -1.61
N GLU A 98 0.63 -4.67 -1.57
CA GLU A 98 1.88 -3.96 -1.26
C GLU A 98 2.10 -3.76 0.25
N SER A 99 1.06 -3.91 1.08
CA SER A 99 1.11 -3.61 2.52
C SER A 99 2.19 -4.38 3.29
N GLU A 100 2.43 -5.64 2.95
CA GLU A 100 3.50 -6.43 3.58
C GLU A 100 4.88 -5.90 3.22
N PHE A 101 5.14 -5.69 1.92
CA PHE A 101 6.37 -5.07 1.44
C PHE A 101 6.68 -3.74 2.12
N TYR A 102 5.69 -2.84 2.21
CA TYR A 102 5.87 -1.56 2.90
C TYR A 102 6.21 -1.74 4.38
N ARG A 103 5.53 -2.66 5.08
CA ARG A 103 5.81 -2.92 6.51
C ARG A 103 7.21 -3.44 6.72
N ASP A 104 7.68 -4.34 5.88
CA ASP A 104 9.03 -4.91 6.00
C ASP A 104 10.11 -3.91 5.63
N CYS A 105 9.91 -3.11 4.59
CA CYS A 105 10.80 -2.01 4.27
C CYS A 105 10.88 -1.01 5.43
N LEU A 106 9.75 -0.57 6.00
CA LEU A 106 9.73 0.41 7.08
C LEU A 106 10.51 -0.03 8.32
N LYS A 107 10.59 -1.33 8.63
CA LYS A 107 11.43 -1.86 9.72
C LYS A 107 12.92 -1.56 9.52
N LYS A 108 13.35 -1.39 8.27
CA LYS A 108 14.73 -1.02 7.92
C LYS A 108 14.99 0.47 8.05
N TYR A 109 14.00 1.31 8.31
CA TYR A 109 14.21 2.76 8.44
C TYR A 109 14.06 3.20 9.91
N PRO A 110 14.74 4.30 10.31
CA PRO A 110 14.44 5.00 11.56
C PRO A 110 12.99 5.46 11.60
N LYS A 111 12.45 5.71 12.80
CA LYS A 111 11.08 6.23 12.92
C LYS A 111 10.99 7.68 12.45
N LEU A 112 9.83 8.08 11.94
CA LEU A 112 9.55 9.49 11.72
C LEU A 112 9.66 10.25 13.05
N GLY A 113 10.39 11.36 13.01
CA GLY A 113 10.67 12.20 14.17
C GLY A 113 11.83 11.73 15.06
N GLU A 114 12.49 10.62 14.72
CA GLU A 114 13.70 10.18 15.39
C GLU A 114 14.88 11.09 15.02
N ASN A 115 15.79 11.33 15.98
CA ASN A 115 17.00 12.10 15.76
C ASN A 115 18.14 11.17 15.34
N ILE A 116 18.89 11.56 14.31
CA ILE A 116 20.01 10.79 13.75
C ILE A 116 21.22 11.69 13.67
N GLU A 117 22.36 11.17 14.12
CA GLU A 117 23.66 11.78 13.89
C GLU A 117 24.13 11.48 12.46
N THR A 118 24.43 12.54 11.72
CA THR A 118 25.00 12.47 10.37
C THR A 118 26.33 13.19 10.36
N GLU A 119 27.13 13.00 9.30
CA GLU A 119 28.40 13.73 9.14
C GLU A 119 28.22 15.26 9.08
N LYS A 120 27.00 15.73 8.75
CA LYS A 120 26.64 17.15 8.66
C LYS A 120 26.00 17.69 9.95
N GLY A 121 25.91 16.87 11.00
CA GLY A 121 25.28 17.21 12.28
C GLY A 121 24.07 16.34 12.60
N THR A 122 23.50 16.58 13.78
CA THR A 122 22.28 15.91 14.25
C THR A 122 21.05 16.50 13.57
N GLY A 123 20.10 15.64 13.20
CA GLY A 123 18.84 16.10 12.64
C GLY A 123 17.71 15.11 12.82
N LYS A 124 16.50 15.62 12.63
CA LYS A 124 15.25 14.88 12.80
C LYS A 124 14.75 14.31 11.49
N VAL A 125 14.36 13.03 11.48
CA VAL A 125 13.75 12.39 10.30
C VAL A 125 12.36 12.97 10.06
N ILE A 126 12.17 13.68 8.94
CA ILE A 126 10.88 14.28 8.57
C ILE A 126 10.15 13.51 7.47
N GLU A 127 10.89 12.70 6.68
CA GLU A 127 10.32 11.91 5.59
C GLU A 127 11.06 10.59 5.46
N ILE A 128 10.32 9.55 5.07
CA ILE A 128 10.84 8.24 4.69
C ILE A 128 10.18 7.87 3.37
N ASN A 129 10.99 7.61 2.34
CA ASN A 129 10.52 7.17 1.05
C ASN A 129 11.07 5.77 0.76
N VAL A 130 10.28 4.73 1.07
CA VAL A 130 10.70 3.33 0.94
C VAL A 130 10.86 2.89 -0.52
N LEU A 131 10.11 3.49 -1.45
CA LEU A 131 10.19 3.13 -2.87
C LEU A 131 11.44 3.74 -3.53
N LYS A 132 11.75 4.99 -3.19
CA LYS A 132 12.93 5.70 -3.69
C LYS A 132 14.17 5.51 -2.81
N LYS A 133 14.05 4.68 -1.76
CA LYS A 133 15.15 4.30 -0.87
C LYS A 133 15.93 5.48 -0.28
N TYR A 134 15.21 6.47 0.25
CA TYR A 134 15.84 7.59 0.95
C TYR A 134 15.02 8.06 2.15
N ILE A 135 15.68 8.76 3.07
CA ILE A 135 15.05 9.55 4.13
C ILE A 135 15.39 11.03 3.95
N THR A 136 14.52 11.90 4.42
CA THR A 136 14.80 13.33 4.51
C THR A 136 14.98 13.69 5.98
N ILE A 137 16.10 14.31 6.30
CA ILE A 137 16.46 14.77 7.64
C ILE A 137 16.45 16.30 7.65
N GLU A 138 15.80 16.89 8.65
CA GLU A 138 15.86 18.31 8.99
C GLU A 138 16.94 18.51 10.05
N LEU A 139 18.05 19.15 9.68
CA LEU A 139 19.20 19.38 10.57
C LEU A 139 18.85 20.40 11.64
N GLU A 140 19.35 20.18 12.85
CA GLU A 140 19.28 21.14 13.95
C GLU A 140 20.31 22.27 13.71
N GLY A 141 19.89 23.52 13.86
CA GLY A 141 20.77 24.68 13.71
C GLY A 141 20.12 25.97 14.23
N ASP A 142 20.95 26.92 14.66
CA ASP A 142 20.52 28.20 15.27
C ASP A 142 19.89 29.19 14.29
N SER A 143 19.96 28.94 12.98
CA SER A 143 19.37 29.81 11.97
C SER A 143 17.90 29.51 11.75
N ASP A 144 17.06 30.53 11.53
CA ASP A 144 15.64 30.39 11.13
C ASP A 144 15.42 29.52 9.87
N ILE A 145 16.48 29.29 9.09
CA ILE A 145 16.46 28.46 7.88
C ILE A 145 16.71 26.99 8.25
N LYS A 146 15.63 26.21 8.23
CA LYS A 146 15.67 24.75 8.37
C LYS A 146 16.34 24.09 7.16
N LYS A 147 17.56 23.59 7.34
CA LYS A 147 18.29 22.84 6.32
C LYS A 147 17.79 21.41 6.25
N ARG A 148 17.46 20.93 5.04
CA ARG A 148 17.02 19.55 4.78
C ARG A 148 18.01 18.82 3.90
N ILE A 149 18.39 17.62 4.31
CA ILE A 149 19.26 16.74 3.54
C ILE A 149 18.53 15.44 3.24
N LYS A 150 18.78 14.87 2.07
CA LYS A 150 18.36 13.52 1.72
C LYS A 150 19.51 12.57 1.98
N ILE A 151 19.24 11.45 2.63
CA ILE A 151 20.19 10.36 2.88
C ILE A 151 19.65 9.10 2.22
N SER A 152 20.48 8.43 1.43
CA SER A 152 20.10 7.18 0.75
C SER A 152 20.01 6.01 1.74
N GLU A 153 19.35 4.92 1.34
CA GLU A 153 19.32 3.67 2.12
C GLU A 153 20.75 3.12 2.37
N GLU A 154 21.65 3.26 1.39
CA GLU A 154 23.04 2.83 1.47
C GLU A 154 23.83 3.64 2.50
N GLU A 155 23.73 4.98 2.46
CA GLU A 155 24.36 5.87 3.43
C GLU A 155 23.82 5.62 4.86
N LEU A 156 22.52 5.32 4.98
CA LEU A 156 21.89 4.99 6.25
C LEU A 156 22.44 3.68 6.83
N GLU A 157 22.73 2.68 5.99
CA GLU A 157 23.36 1.43 6.41
C GLU A 157 24.80 1.67 6.90
N GLU A 158 25.58 2.50 6.20
CA GLU A 158 26.92 2.89 6.64
C GLU A 158 26.91 3.59 8.00
N LEU A 159 25.99 4.53 8.21
CA LEU A 159 25.82 5.22 9.49
C LEU A 159 25.52 4.24 10.63
N ARG A 160 24.70 3.22 10.38
CA ARG A 160 24.41 2.16 11.37
C ARG A 160 25.63 1.32 11.70
N ILE A 161 26.45 0.98 10.72
CA ILE A 161 27.69 0.22 10.93
C ILE A 161 28.69 1.08 11.73
N LYS A 162 28.88 2.35 11.37
CA LYS A 162 29.74 3.31 12.08
C LYS A 162 29.30 3.45 13.55
N ASN A 163 27.99 3.60 13.81
CA ASN A 163 27.47 3.75 15.17
C ASN A 163 27.56 2.46 16.00
N LYS A 164 27.33 1.28 15.41
CA LYS A 164 27.58 -0.01 16.09
C LYS A 164 29.04 -0.13 16.49
N ASN A 165 29.98 0.15 15.59
CA ASN A 165 31.41 0.08 15.89
C ASN A 165 31.82 1.08 16.99
N LYS A 166 31.26 2.30 16.98
CA LYS A 166 31.42 3.28 18.07
C LYS A 166 30.90 2.75 19.41
N SER A 167 29.74 2.10 19.43
CA SER A 167 29.19 1.52 20.67
C SER A 167 30.05 0.37 21.21
N THR A 168 30.60 -0.48 20.33
CA THR A 168 31.51 -1.58 20.69
C THR A 168 32.83 -1.06 21.29
N LEU A 169 33.41 -0.02 20.70
CA LEU A 169 34.62 0.66 21.18
C LEU A 169 34.45 1.31 22.58
N ILE A 170 33.24 1.81 22.91
CA ILE A 170 32.95 2.40 24.22
C ILE A 170 32.87 1.30 25.31
N THR A 171 32.33 0.12 24.98
CA THR A 171 32.33 -1.05 25.87
C THR A 171 33.74 -1.57 26.17
N GLU A 172 34.64 -1.60 25.19
CA GLU A 172 36.03 -2.05 25.40
C GLU A 172 36.86 -1.08 26.24
N LYS A 173 36.62 0.24 26.11
CA LYS A 173 37.28 1.25 26.96
C LYS A 173 36.80 1.24 28.42
N LYS A 174 35.55 0.84 28.69
CA LYS A 174 35.06 0.69 30.07
C LYS A 174 35.64 -0.50 30.82
N VAL A 175 36.08 -1.56 30.11
CA VAL A 175 36.74 -2.71 30.73
C VAL A 175 38.19 -2.42 31.09
N LYS A 176 38.87 -1.50 30.39
CA LYS A 176 40.29 -1.16 30.65
C LYS A 176 40.53 -0.08 31.72
N ASN A 177 39.48 0.58 32.24
CA ASN A 177 39.62 1.62 33.27
C ASN A 177 39.18 1.18 34.69
N ASN A 178 38.88 -0.11 34.87
CA ASN A 178 38.57 -0.72 36.18
C ASN A 178 39.57 -1.84 36.55
N GLY A 179 40.81 -1.77 36.05
CA GLY A 179 41.91 -2.69 36.39
C GLY A 179 43.08 -1.92 36.97
#